data_AF-A0A7S0WKF3-F1
#
_entry.id   AF-A0A7S0WKF3-F1
#
_cell.length_a   1.000
_cell.length_b   1.000
_cell.length_c   1.000
_cell.angle_alpha   90.00
_cell.angle_beta   90.00
_cell.angle_gamma   90.00
#
_symmetry.space_group_name_H-M   'P 1'
#
loop_
_entity.id
_entity.type
_entity.pdbx_description
1 polymer ?
#
loop_
_entity_poly.entity_id
_entity_poly.type
_entity_poly.pdbx_seq_one_letter_code
_entity_poly.pdbx_strand_id
1 'polypeptide(L)'
;WFEFDMSHGPPDGCEVRGDGTRNGVRATESWLYMPFIFDAVGRPDLFPATHRTRGWPVVADMLGYELRQAGHTLQSLLAETGPDLHLPAARQEELISLSGVATDFIIREANRQSREVMPAVRALQRLQRPLGEALVQEAESCVICQEDLRVGEQAVHLPCHRTHVMHFGCLR
;
A
#
# COMPACT_ATOMS: atom_id res chain seq x y z
N TRP A 1 6.68 15.41 -6.73
CA TRP A 1 6.03 14.91 -5.51
C TRP A 1 5.15 13.76 -5.98
N PHE A 2 5.55 12.51 -5.71
CA PHE A 2 4.73 11.35 -6.06
C PHE A 2 3.78 11.12 -4.90
N GLU A 3 2.52 11.52 -5.07
CA GLU A 3 1.44 11.25 -4.14
C GLU A 3 1.05 9.79 -4.37
N PHE A 4 1.50 8.90 -3.49
CA PHE A 4 1.04 7.52 -3.50
C PHE A 4 -0.44 7.53 -3.17
N ASP A 5 -1.26 7.18 -4.15
CA ASP A 5 -2.71 7.12 -3.95
C ASP A 5 -3.07 5.86 -3.15
N MET A 6 -2.95 5.99 -1.84
CA MET A 6 -3.42 5.00 -0.86
C MET A 6 -4.96 4.84 -0.86
N SER A 7 -5.69 5.61 -1.69
CA SER A 7 -7.14 5.46 -1.87
C SER A 7 -7.52 4.45 -2.93
N HIS A 8 -6.57 3.98 -3.76
CA HIS A 8 -6.74 2.69 -4.39
C HIS A 8 -6.46 1.68 -3.28
N GLY A 9 -7.53 1.20 -2.65
CA GLY A 9 -7.49 -0.11 -2.00
C GLY A 9 -6.82 -1.10 -2.97
N PRO A 10 -6.23 -2.20 -2.45
CA PRO A 10 -5.52 -3.15 -3.30
C PRO A 10 -6.35 -3.42 -4.57
N PRO A 11 -5.74 -3.38 -5.77
CA PRO A 11 -6.45 -3.28 -7.04
C PRO A 11 -7.64 -4.24 -7.07
N ASP A 12 -8.79 -3.77 -7.59
CA ASP A 12 -10.03 -4.54 -7.68
C ASP A 12 -9.74 -5.99 -8.09
N GLY A 13 -9.86 -6.92 -7.12
CA GLY A 13 -9.46 -8.32 -7.32
C GLY A 13 -8.58 -8.93 -6.21
N CYS A 14 -8.07 -8.16 -5.25
CA CYS A 14 -7.46 -8.75 -4.05
C CYS A 14 -8.53 -9.24 -3.07
N GLU A 15 -9.06 -10.44 -3.32
CA GLU A 15 -9.87 -11.18 -2.35
C GLU A 15 -9.12 -11.26 -1.00
N VAL A 16 -9.72 -10.70 0.04
CA VAL A 16 -9.39 -11.09 1.42
C VAL A 16 -9.99 -12.48 1.62
N ARG A 17 -9.28 -13.52 1.16
CA ARG A 17 -9.56 -14.87 1.64
C ARG A 17 -9.12 -14.93 3.09
N GLY A 18 -10.11 -14.83 3.96
CA GLY A 18 -10.02 -15.19 5.37
C GLY A 18 -9.74 -16.68 5.48
N ASP A 19 -8.47 -17.04 5.37
CA ASP A 19 -7.95 -18.37 5.63
C ASP A 19 -6.47 -18.15 5.96
N GLY A 20 -6.08 -18.52 7.18
CA GLY A 20 -4.71 -18.36 7.63
C GLY A 20 -3.77 -19.21 6.80
N THR A 21 -3.08 -18.59 5.84
CA THR A 21 -1.97 -19.26 5.16
C THR A 21 -0.70 -19.15 5.98
N ARG A 22 0.04 -20.25 5.97
CA ARG A 22 1.16 -20.65 6.83
C ARG A 22 2.37 -19.70 6.91
N ASN A 23 2.39 -18.58 6.19
CA ASN A 23 3.56 -17.69 6.04
C ASN A 23 3.26 -16.19 6.21
N GLY A 24 2.25 -15.82 7.00
CA GLY A 24 2.26 -14.58 7.81
C GLY A 24 2.22 -13.20 7.14
N VAL A 25 2.22 -13.07 5.80
CA VAL A 25 2.06 -11.78 5.11
C VAL A 25 0.70 -11.75 4.42
N ARG A 26 -0.12 -10.75 4.73
CA ARG A 26 -1.47 -10.62 4.14
C ARG A 26 -1.33 -10.00 2.76
N ALA A 27 -1.99 -10.58 1.75
CA ALA A 27 -1.95 -10.13 0.35
C ALA A 27 -2.25 -8.63 0.10
N THR A 28 -2.82 -7.92 1.09
CA THR A 28 -3.03 -6.46 1.08
C THR A 28 -1.75 -5.63 1.27
N GLU A 29 -0.60 -6.27 1.44
CA GLU A 29 0.68 -5.65 1.79
C GLU A 29 1.69 -5.68 0.64
N SER A 30 1.22 -5.91 -0.59
CA SER A 30 2.05 -6.04 -1.79
C SER A 30 2.97 -4.83 -2.00
N TRP A 31 2.66 -3.62 -1.56
CA TRP A 31 3.58 -2.48 -1.72
C TRP A 31 4.84 -2.57 -0.84
N LEU A 32 4.90 -3.43 0.18
CA LEU A 32 6.01 -3.46 1.14
C LEU A 32 7.33 -3.99 0.59
N TYR A 33 7.32 -4.81 -0.46
CA TYR A 33 8.56 -5.35 -1.03
C TYR A 33 9.12 -4.48 -2.15
N MET A 34 8.29 -3.64 -2.78
CA MET A 34 8.72 -2.75 -3.85
C MET A 34 9.94 -1.88 -3.51
N PRO A 35 10.08 -1.30 -2.31
CA PRO A 35 11.29 -0.58 -1.93
C PRO A 35 12.57 -1.42 -2.03
N PHE A 36 12.52 -2.71 -1.64
CA PHE A 36 13.68 -3.59 -1.74
C PHE A 36 13.99 -3.96 -3.19
N ILE A 37 12.95 -4.23 -3.99
CA ILE A 37 13.07 -4.57 -5.40
C ILE A 37 13.70 -3.38 -6.17
N PHE A 38 13.22 -2.16 -5.93
CA PHE A 38 13.75 -0.97 -6.60
C PHE A 38 15.15 -0.57 -6.12
N ASP A 39 15.43 -0.69 -4.81
CA ASP A 39 16.79 -0.52 -4.31
C ASP A 39 17.75 -1.54 -4.95
N ALA A 40 17.33 -2.80 -5.09
CA ALA A 40 18.13 -3.88 -5.67
C ALA A 40 18.46 -3.67 -7.17
N VAL A 41 17.60 -2.96 -7.89
CA VAL A 41 17.88 -2.53 -9.28
C VAL A 41 18.46 -1.12 -9.39
N GLY A 42 18.95 -0.56 -8.27
CA GLY A 42 19.72 0.69 -8.26
C GLY A 42 18.87 1.95 -8.36
N ARG A 43 17.58 1.90 -8.01
CA ARG A 43 16.67 3.05 -8.02
C ARG A 43 16.03 3.32 -6.65
N PRO A 44 16.85 3.62 -5.63
CA PRO A 44 16.34 3.93 -4.28
C PRO A 44 15.54 5.23 -4.19
N ASP A 45 15.57 6.04 -5.25
CA ASP A 45 14.83 7.28 -5.41
C ASP A 45 13.35 7.06 -5.77
N LEU A 46 13.00 5.91 -6.36
CA LEU A 46 11.62 5.61 -6.76
C LEU A 46 10.72 5.31 -5.55
N PHE A 47 11.29 4.78 -4.48
CA PHE A 47 10.61 4.53 -3.22
C PHE A 47 11.45 5.09 -2.07
N PRO A 48 11.19 6.33 -1.63
CA PRO A 48 11.90 6.89 -0.49
C PRO A 48 11.47 6.17 0.80
N ALA A 49 12.20 5.12 1.16
CA ALA A 49 12.06 4.50 2.48
C ALA A 49 12.59 5.47 3.54
N THR A 50 11.69 5.98 4.39
CA THR A 50 12.03 6.91 5.49
C THR A 50 12.96 6.26 6.52
N HIS A 51 13.04 4.93 6.55
CA HIS A 51 13.90 4.18 7.47
C HIS A 51 14.51 2.93 6.80
N ARG A 52 15.69 3.09 6.17
CA ARG A 52 16.54 1.95 5.77
C ARG A 52 17.39 1.51 6.96
N THR A 53 17.20 0.29 7.45
CA THR A 53 17.98 -0.26 8.56
C THR A 53 19.39 -0.65 8.12
N ARG A 54 20.32 -0.87 9.06
CA ARG A 54 21.75 -1.12 8.78
C ARG A 54 22.01 -2.29 7.82
N GLY A 55 21.14 -3.31 7.80
CA GLY A 55 21.27 -4.48 6.91
C GLY A 55 20.73 -4.25 5.50
N TRP A 56 19.98 -3.17 5.28
CA TRP A 56 19.26 -2.93 4.04
C TRP A 56 20.15 -2.85 2.79
N PRO A 57 21.27 -2.08 2.77
CA PRO A 57 22.07 -1.97 1.55
C PRO A 57 22.69 -3.31 1.13
N VAL A 58 23.15 -4.10 2.09
CA VAL A 58 23.72 -5.43 1.85
C VAL A 58 22.68 -6.37 1.24
N VAL A 59 21.45 -6.33 1.76
CA VAL A 59 20.35 -7.16 1.27
C VAL A 59 19.88 -6.72 -0.11
N ALA A 60 19.84 -5.41 -0.38
CA ALA A 60 19.55 -4.87 -1.70
C ALA A 60 20.62 -5.31 -2.72
N ASP A 61 21.90 -5.28 -2.36
CA ASP A 61 22.98 -5.76 -3.24
C ASP A 61 22.87 -7.26 -3.53
N MET A 62 22.56 -8.08 -2.51
CA MET A 62 22.34 -9.53 -2.65
C MET A 62 21.16 -9.82 -3.58
N LEU A 63 20.00 -9.20 -3.34
CA LEU A 63 18.83 -9.36 -4.19
C LEU A 63 19.12 -8.85 -5.61
N GLY A 64 19.84 -7.74 -5.74
CA GLY A 64 20.21 -7.15 -7.02
C GLY A 64 21.10 -8.06 -7.85
N TYR A 65 22.01 -8.80 -7.21
CA TYR A 65 22.81 -9.82 -7.88
C TYR A 65 21.92 -10.93 -8.45
N GLU A 66 21.01 -11.50 -7.65
CA GLU A 66 20.13 -12.59 -8.10
C GLU A 66 19.15 -12.15 -9.19
N LEU A 67 18.57 -10.95 -9.06
CA LEU A 67 17.71 -10.36 -10.09
C LEU A 67 18.43 -10.26 -11.44
N ARG A 68 19.69 -9.80 -11.45
CA ARG A 68 20.48 -9.71 -12.67
C ARG A 68 20.79 -11.09 -13.27
N GLN A 69 21.09 -12.09 -12.44
CA GLN A 69 21.30 -13.47 -12.91
C GLN A 69 20.03 -14.07 -13.52
N ALA A 70 18.86 -13.74 -12.97
CA ALA A 70 17.56 -14.12 -13.50
C ALA A 70 17.10 -13.29 -14.72
N GLY A 71 17.90 -12.31 -15.17
CA GLY A 71 17.58 -11.46 -16.32
C GLY A 71 16.57 -10.35 -16.01
N HIS A 72 16.25 -10.10 -14.74
CA HIS A 72 15.42 -8.97 -14.34
C HIS A 72 16.25 -7.69 -14.31
N THR A 73 15.81 -6.71 -15.09
CA THR A 73 16.44 -5.39 -15.18
C THR A 73 15.49 -4.33 -14.67
N LEU A 74 16.00 -3.14 -14.38
CA LEU A 74 15.14 -1.99 -14.10
C LEU A 74 14.10 -1.79 -15.22
N GLN A 75 14.51 -1.91 -16.48
CA GLN A 75 13.61 -1.69 -17.61
C GLN A 75 12.51 -2.74 -17.70
N SER A 76 12.81 -4.02 -17.48
CA SER A 76 11.78 -5.07 -17.48
C SER A 76 10.78 -4.86 -16.34
N LEU A 77 11.27 -4.52 -15.14
CA LEU A 77 10.42 -4.28 -13.97
C LEU A 77 9.58 -3.00 -14.14
N LEU A 78 10.12 -1.93 -14.73
CA LEU A 78 9.34 -0.73 -15.05
C LEU A 78 8.26 -1.00 -16.10
N ALA A 79 8.55 -1.85 -17.09
CA ALA A 79 7.55 -2.27 -18.06
C ALA A 79 6.44 -3.12 -17.43
N GLU A 80 6.77 -3.99 -16.47
CA GLU A 80 5.80 -4.81 -15.72
C GLU A 80 4.96 -3.96 -14.75
N THR A 81 5.57 -2.98 -14.09
CA THR A 81 4.91 -2.16 -13.05
C THR A 81 4.01 -1.06 -13.58
N GLY A 82 4.24 -0.61 -14.83
CA GLY A 82 3.50 0.50 -15.39
C GLY A 82 3.71 1.83 -14.63
N PRO A 83 2.79 2.80 -14.79
CA PRO A 83 2.93 4.13 -14.19
C PRO A 83 2.85 4.12 -12.66
N ASP A 84 2.19 3.11 -12.08
CA ASP A 84 1.94 3.04 -10.63
C ASP A 84 3.12 2.44 -9.85
N LEU A 85 4.19 2.03 -10.56
CA LEU A 85 5.38 1.41 -9.96
C LEU A 85 5.02 0.23 -9.04
N HIS A 86 4.00 -0.56 -9.41
CA HIS A 86 3.45 -1.63 -8.60
C HIS A 86 3.47 -2.98 -9.32
N LEU A 87 3.89 -4.04 -8.63
CA LEU A 87 3.79 -5.42 -9.11
C LEU A 87 2.71 -6.19 -8.33
N PRO A 88 2.07 -7.20 -8.93
CA PRO A 88 1.21 -8.13 -8.18
C PRO A 88 1.96 -8.82 -7.03
N ALA A 89 1.27 -9.11 -5.92
CA ALA A 89 1.89 -9.72 -4.73
C ALA A 89 2.69 -10.99 -5.04
N ALA A 90 2.09 -11.92 -5.81
CA ALA A 90 2.73 -13.17 -6.21
C ALA A 90 4.03 -12.93 -7.01
N ARG A 91 4.05 -11.89 -7.85
CA ARG A 91 5.24 -11.52 -8.63
C ARG A 91 6.35 -10.97 -7.74
N GLN A 92 5.99 -10.19 -6.73
CA GLN A 92 6.98 -9.69 -5.78
C GLN A 92 7.56 -10.80 -4.91
N GLU A 93 6.73 -11.72 -4.44
CA GLU A 93 7.16 -12.91 -3.70
C GLU A 93 8.13 -13.76 -4.53
N GLU A 94 7.84 -13.96 -5.82
CA GLU A 94 8.73 -14.64 -6.74
C GLU A 94 10.10 -13.94 -6.82
N LEU A 95 10.11 -12.61 -7.01
CA LEU A 95 11.34 -11.82 -7.15
C LEU A 95 12.19 -11.84 -5.89
N ILE A 96 11.60 -11.66 -4.70
CA ILE A 96 12.37 -11.69 -3.45
C ILE A 96 12.90 -13.11 -3.14
N SER A 97 12.13 -14.14 -3.50
CA SER A 97 12.48 -15.55 -3.27
C SER A 97 13.69 -16.01 -4.08
N LEU A 98 14.11 -15.27 -5.10
CA LEU A 98 15.36 -15.52 -5.83
C LEU A 98 16.57 -15.51 -4.89
N SER A 99 16.51 -14.73 -3.81
CA SER A 99 17.54 -14.74 -2.77
C SER A 99 16.92 -15.18 -1.44
N GLY A 100 17.08 -16.45 -1.09
CA GLY A 100 16.61 -16.98 0.19
C GLY A 100 17.20 -16.24 1.41
N VAL A 101 18.45 -15.80 1.32
CA VAL A 101 19.12 -15.02 2.38
C VAL A 101 18.51 -13.61 2.51
N ALA A 102 18.21 -12.95 1.39
CA ALA A 102 17.56 -11.64 1.40
C ALA A 102 16.10 -11.73 1.86
N THR A 103 15.39 -12.78 1.44
CA THR A 103 13.96 -13.00 1.69
C THR A 103 13.61 -12.86 3.17
N ASP A 104 14.35 -13.54 4.04
CA ASP A 104 14.09 -13.50 5.49
C ASP A 104 14.24 -12.09 6.07
N PHE A 105 15.23 -11.33 5.61
CA PHE A 105 15.41 -9.95 6.03
C PHE A 105 14.27 -9.06 5.51
N ILE A 106 13.96 -9.17 4.22
CA ILE A 106 12.92 -8.40 3.54
C ILE A 106 11.57 -8.62 4.22
N ILE A 107 11.20 -9.87 4.48
CA ILE A 107 9.94 -10.21 5.16
C ILE A 107 9.89 -9.62 6.58
N ARG A 108 10.98 -9.75 7.37
CA ARG A 108 11.01 -9.18 8.73
C ARG A 108 10.87 -7.66 8.72
N GLU A 109 11.57 -7.00 7.80
CA GLU A 109 11.62 -5.56 7.71
C GLU A 109 10.30 -4.98 7.14
N ALA A 110 9.72 -5.62 6.13
CA ALA A 110 8.37 -5.33 5.65
C ALA A 110 7.32 -5.46 6.77
N ASN A 111 7.37 -6.54 7.55
CA ASN A 111 6.49 -6.73 8.70
C ASN A 111 6.67 -5.64 9.77
N ARG A 112 7.91 -5.18 10.01
CA ARG A 112 8.19 -4.05 10.92
C ARG A 112 7.51 -2.78 10.41
N GLN A 113 7.72 -2.45 9.14
CA GLN A 113 7.13 -1.26 8.51
C GLN A 113 5.59 -1.33 8.48
N SER A 114 5.00 -2.49 8.18
CA SER A 114 3.55 -2.71 8.28
C SER A 114 3.02 -2.39 9.67
N ARG A 115 3.67 -2.86 10.74
CA ARG A 115 3.23 -2.58 12.11
C ARG A 115 3.26 -1.09 12.46
N GLU A 116 4.15 -0.32 11.84
CA GLU A 116 4.26 1.13 12.04
C GLU A 116 3.22 1.91 11.22
N VAL A 117 2.98 1.49 9.97
CA VAL A 117 2.15 2.23 9.02
C VAL A 117 0.67 1.83 9.10
N MET A 118 0.37 0.55 9.33
CA MET A 118 -1.01 0.04 9.31
C MET A 118 -1.97 0.69 10.32
N PRO A 119 -1.55 1.09 11.54
CA PRO A 119 -2.43 1.86 12.42
C PRO A 119 -2.90 3.18 11.79
N ALA A 120 -2.00 3.91 11.12
CA ALA A 120 -2.33 5.15 10.43
C ALA A 120 -3.22 4.90 9.20
N VAL A 121 -2.90 3.88 8.40
CA VAL A 121 -3.74 3.49 7.25
C VAL A 121 -5.15 3.11 7.70
N ARG A 122 -5.27 2.31 8.76
CA ARG A 122 -6.58 1.97 9.33
C ARG A 122 -7.30 3.18 9.89
N ALA A 123 -6.59 4.15 10.47
CA ALA A 123 -7.20 5.39 10.93
C ALA A 123 -7.77 6.18 9.74
N LEU A 124 -7.02 6.31 8.65
CA LEU A 124 -7.48 6.96 7.40
C LEU A 124 -8.66 6.20 6.77
N GLN A 125 -8.60 4.87 6.71
CA GLN A 125 -9.70 4.04 6.23
C GLN A 125 -10.95 4.15 7.12
N ARG A 126 -10.81 4.35 8.44
CA ARG A 126 -11.99 4.60 9.29
C ARG A 126 -12.64 5.94 9.00
N LEU A 127 -11.87 6.92 8.55
CA LEU A 127 -12.41 8.18 8.09
C LEU A 127 -13.21 7.95 6.81
N GLN A 128 -12.69 7.12 5.89
CA GLN A 128 -13.35 6.71 4.65
C GLN A 128 -14.33 5.54 4.86
N ARG A 129 -15.59 5.85 5.15
CA ARG A 129 -16.61 4.79 5.28
C ARG A 129 -17.80 5.06 4.38
N PRO A 130 -18.46 4.01 3.87
CA PRO A 130 -19.77 4.16 3.26
C PRO A 130 -20.74 4.77 4.26
N LEU A 131 -21.57 5.69 3.79
CA LEU A 131 -22.65 6.24 4.59
C LEU A 131 -23.78 5.22 4.77
N GLY A 132 -24.13 4.94 6.03
CA GLY A 132 -25.29 4.14 6.40
C GLY A 132 -26.52 5.02 6.65
N GLU A 133 -27.72 4.44 6.57
CA GLU A 133 -29.01 5.15 6.69
C GLU A 133 -29.11 6.03 7.94
N ALA A 134 -28.71 5.52 9.11
CA ALA A 134 -28.75 6.28 10.36
C ALA A 134 -27.78 7.48 10.36
N LEU A 135 -26.65 7.38 9.67
CA LEU A 135 -25.66 8.46 9.56
C LEU A 135 -26.10 9.53 8.56
N VAL A 136 -26.76 9.14 7.46
CA VAL A 136 -27.34 10.09 6.49
C VAL A 136 -28.47 10.91 7.11
N GLN A 137 -29.28 10.30 7.99
CA GLN A 137 -30.30 11.05 8.74
C GLN A 137 -29.70 12.14 9.65
N GLU A 138 -28.48 11.94 10.16
CA GLU A 138 -27.78 12.93 10.98
C GLU A 138 -26.95 13.94 10.15
N ALA A 139 -26.53 13.57 8.95
CA ALA A 139 -25.66 14.38 8.09
C ALA A 139 -26.43 14.89 6.87
N GLU A 140 -26.90 16.14 6.93
CA GLU A 140 -27.77 16.72 5.89
C GLU A 140 -27.04 17.03 4.58
N SER A 141 -25.76 17.45 4.63
CA SER A 141 -25.01 17.83 3.42
C SER A 141 -23.49 17.76 3.62
N CYS A 142 -22.75 17.68 2.51
CA CYS A 142 -21.31 17.79 2.48
C CYS A 142 -20.86 19.19 2.92
N VAL A 143 -20.02 19.29 3.95
CA VAL A 143 -19.56 20.60 4.46
C VAL A 143 -18.68 21.41 3.49
N ILE A 144 -18.21 20.79 2.41
CA ILE A 144 -17.36 21.44 1.40
C ILE A 144 -18.19 21.95 0.22
N CYS A 145 -18.87 21.06 -0.50
CA CYS A 145 -19.63 21.43 -1.70
C CYS A 145 -21.09 21.82 -1.41
N GLN A 146 -21.58 21.59 -0.18
CA GLN A 146 -22.97 21.85 0.24
C GLN A 146 -24.03 21.03 -0.51
N GLU A 147 -23.62 19.94 -1.19
CA GLU A 147 -24.53 19.00 -1.83
C GLU A 147 -24.94 17.87 -0.87
N ASP A 148 -26.11 17.28 -1.12
CA ASP A 148 -26.68 16.18 -0.32
C ASP A 148 -25.83 14.91 -0.40
N LEU A 149 -25.64 14.26 0.74
CA LEU A 149 -24.93 12.98 0.85
C LEU A 149 -25.90 11.80 0.71
N ARG A 150 -25.52 10.76 -0.04
CA ARG A 150 -26.38 9.57 -0.25
C ARG A 150 -25.85 8.31 0.41
N VAL A 151 -26.77 7.41 0.75
CA VAL A 151 -26.45 6.09 1.28
C VAL A 151 -25.63 5.30 0.26
N GLY A 152 -24.55 4.66 0.72
CA GLY A 152 -23.63 3.91 -0.14
C GLY A 152 -22.52 4.74 -0.77
N GLU A 153 -22.56 6.07 -0.67
CA GLU A 153 -21.45 6.92 -1.10
C GLU A 153 -20.28 6.86 -0.10
N GLN A 154 -19.07 6.97 -0.63
CA GLN A 154 -17.87 7.11 0.19
C GLN A 154 -17.77 8.53 0.73
N ALA A 155 -17.74 8.66 2.05
CA ALA A 155 -17.63 9.93 2.72
C ALA A 155 -16.57 9.89 3.83
N VAL A 156 -16.09 11.08 4.19
CA VAL A 156 -15.14 11.30 5.28
C VAL A 156 -15.88 11.89 6.47
N HIS A 157 -15.77 11.23 7.62
CA HIS A 157 -16.35 11.69 8.88
C HIS A 157 -15.28 12.34 9.76
N LEU A 158 -15.44 13.62 10.10
CA LEU A 158 -14.48 14.30 10.96
C LEU A 158 -14.73 13.98 12.44
N PRO A 159 -13.66 13.73 13.23
CA PRO A 159 -13.79 13.35 14.64
C PRO A 159 -14.30 14.49 15.54
N CYS A 160 -14.40 15.72 15.03
CA CYS A 160 -14.83 16.89 15.80
C CYS A 160 -16.36 16.97 16.00
N HIS A 161 -17.19 16.50 15.06
CA HIS A 161 -18.65 16.50 15.22
C HIS A 161 -19.33 15.49 14.29
N ARG A 162 -20.48 14.93 14.72
CA ARG A 162 -21.18 13.88 13.96
C ARG A 162 -21.75 14.33 12.61
N THR A 163 -22.07 15.61 12.49
CA THR A 163 -22.60 16.21 11.25
C THR A 163 -21.50 16.71 10.30
N HIS A 164 -20.23 16.70 10.71
CA HIS A 164 -19.13 17.12 9.86
C HIS A 164 -18.71 15.98 8.93
N VAL A 165 -19.45 15.88 7.84
CA VAL A 165 -19.28 14.86 6.80
C VAL A 165 -19.02 15.53 5.46
N MET A 166 -18.18 14.92 4.63
CA MET A 166 -17.89 15.39 3.28
C MET A 166 -17.74 14.23 2.31
N HIS A 167 -18.07 14.45 1.03
CA HIS A 167 -17.76 13.47 -0.02
C HIS A 167 -16.26 13.18 -0.02
N PHE A 168 -15.88 11.93 -0.22
CA PHE A 168 -14.46 11.58 -0.34
C PHE A 168 -13.78 12.37 -1.47
N GLY A 169 -14.48 12.61 -2.59
CA GLY A 169 -13.99 13.40 -3.70
C GLY A 169 -13.81 14.89 -3.42
N CYS A 170 -14.50 15.47 -2.43
CA CYS A 170 -14.35 16.89 -2.08
C CYS A 170 -13.11 17.20 -1.23
N LEU A 171 -12.44 16.16 -0.71
CA LEU A 171 -11.19 16.30 0.04
C LEU A 171 -9.96 16.42 -0.87
N ARG A 172 -10.10 16.05 -2.16
CA ARG A 172 -9.02 16.01 -3.16
C ARG A 172 -8.84 17.36 -3.86
#